data_AF-A0AAD1VWU0-F1
#
_entry.id   AF-A0AAD1VWU0-F1
#
_cell.length_a   1.000
_cell.length_b   1.000
_cell.length_c   1.000
_cell.angle_alpha   90.00
_cell.angle_beta   90.00
_cell.angle_gamma   90.00
#
_symmetry.space_group_name_H-M   'P 1'
#
loop_
_entity.id
_entity.type
_entity.pdbx_description
1 polymer ?
#
loop_
_entity_poly.entity_id
_entity_poly.type
_entity_poly.pdbx_seq_one_letter_code
_entity_poly.pdbx_strand_id
1 'polypeptide(L)'
;MKHKPYLSLSCVLKTQNEGLVVAEVSQPSLGVGYELGRAVDMNKKILCLFRPSCGRVLSAMIRGADNGRSVQVKDYDPSDIEQIISKYFTVTFPSL
;
A
#
# COMPACT_ATOMS: atom_id res chain seq x y z
N MET A 1 14.18 -21.63 -1.93
CA MET A 1 13.72 -20.69 -2.98
C MET A 1 12.77 -19.70 -2.33
N LYS A 2 13.10 -18.41 -2.39
CA LYS A 2 12.49 -17.35 -1.57
C LYS A 2 11.05 -17.11 -2.02
N HIS A 3 10.08 -17.37 -1.14
CA HIS A 3 8.69 -16.93 -1.32
C HIS A 3 8.71 -15.40 -1.49
N LYS A 4 8.48 -14.89 -2.71
CA LYS A 4 8.22 -13.46 -2.94
C LYS A 4 6.74 -13.20 -2.64
N PRO A 5 6.36 -12.57 -1.53
CA PRO A 5 4.97 -12.57 -1.06
C PRO A 5 4.04 -11.61 -1.82
N TYR A 6 4.50 -10.92 -2.87
CA TYR A 6 3.77 -9.81 -3.50
C TYR A 6 3.20 -10.10 -4.90
N LEU A 7 3.46 -11.27 -5.49
CA LEU A 7 3.28 -11.49 -6.95
C LEU A 7 1.85 -11.82 -7.46
N SER A 8 0.79 -11.62 -6.70
CA SER A 8 -0.58 -11.70 -7.24
C SER A 8 -1.43 -10.52 -6.76
N LEU A 9 -1.48 -9.45 -7.55
CA LEU A 9 -2.26 -8.25 -7.27
C LEU A 9 -3.65 -8.36 -7.88
N SER A 10 -4.50 -9.08 -7.17
CA SER A 10 -5.95 -9.01 -7.26
C SER A 10 -6.47 -8.59 -5.89
N CYS A 11 -6.58 -7.28 -5.65
CA CYS A 11 -7.25 -6.70 -4.47
C CYS A 11 -6.79 -7.27 -3.10
N VAL A 12 -5.48 -7.45 -2.86
CA VAL A 12 -5.02 -8.05 -1.61
C VAL A 12 -4.40 -7.01 -0.68
N LEU A 13 -5.08 -6.76 0.44
CA LEU A 13 -4.44 -6.29 1.66
C LEU A 13 -3.56 -7.42 2.20
N LYS A 14 -2.23 -7.27 2.12
CA LYS A 14 -1.30 -8.23 2.72
C LYS A 14 -0.74 -7.65 4.01
N THR A 15 -1.27 -8.10 5.15
CA THR A 15 -0.64 -7.94 6.46
C THR A 15 0.46 -9.00 6.59
N GLN A 16 1.70 -8.64 6.23
CA GLN A 16 2.83 -9.58 6.26
C GLN A 16 3.43 -9.79 7.66
N ASN A 17 3.21 -8.86 8.59
CA ASN A 17 3.60 -8.99 10.01
C ASN A 17 2.99 -7.82 10.80
N GLU A 18 2.91 -7.92 12.13
CA GLU A 18 2.02 -7.18 13.05
C GLU A 18 2.03 -5.62 12.99
N GLY A 19 2.86 -4.97 12.16
CA GLY A 19 2.99 -3.50 12.07
C GLY A 19 2.80 -2.85 10.68
N LEU A 20 2.54 -3.60 9.61
CA LEU A 20 2.48 -3.05 8.24
C LEU A 20 1.25 -3.51 7.45
N VAL A 21 0.64 -2.57 6.71
CA VAL A 21 -0.42 -2.79 5.74
C VAL A 21 0.05 -2.32 4.37
N VAL A 22 -0.08 -3.16 3.36
CA VAL A 22 0.12 -2.79 1.95
C VAL A 22 -1.20 -3.01 1.21
N ALA A 23 -1.68 -1.98 0.51
CA ALA A 23 -2.97 -1.99 -0.17
C ALA A 23 -2.84 -1.50 -1.61
N GLU A 24 -3.38 -2.25 -2.57
CA GLU A 24 -3.61 -1.77 -3.93
C GLU A 24 -4.99 -1.09 -3.98
N VAL A 25 -5.03 0.19 -4.35
CA VAL A 25 -6.21 1.07 -4.22
C VAL A 25 -6.68 1.63 -5.56
N SER A 26 -6.30 0.99 -6.68
CA SER A 26 -6.77 1.40 -8.02
C SER A 26 -8.25 1.07 -8.24
N GLN A 27 -8.73 0.03 -7.55
CA GLN A 27 -10.13 -0.33 -7.55
C GLN A 27 -10.79 0.14 -6.24
N PRO A 28 -11.89 0.92 -6.31
CA PRO A 28 -12.60 1.33 -5.12
C PRO A 28 -13.19 0.10 -4.41
N SER A 29 -12.97 0.01 -3.10
CA SER A 29 -13.50 -1.07 -2.26
C SER A 29 -13.81 -0.53 -0.87
N LEU A 30 -15.05 -0.74 -0.42
CA LEU A 30 -15.49 -0.34 0.93
C LEU A 30 -14.73 -1.13 2.01
N GLY A 31 -14.50 -2.43 1.79
CA GLY A 31 -13.73 -3.27 2.71
C GLY A 31 -12.30 -2.77 2.88
N VAL A 32 -11.63 -2.46 1.76
CA VAL A 32 -10.26 -1.92 1.79
C VAL A 32 -10.24 -0.55 2.50
N GLY A 33 -11.21 0.32 2.21
CA GLY A 33 -11.33 1.61 2.90
C GLY A 33 -11.50 1.45 4.42
N TYR A 34 -12.32 0.50 4.85
CA TYR A 34 -12.55 0.22 6.28
C TYR A 34 -11.28 -0.33 6.96
N GLU A 35 -10.58 -1.26 6.34
CA GLU A 35 -9.34 -1.83 6.88
C GLU A 35 -8.20 -0.80 6.93
N LEU A 36 -8.12 0.11 5.94
CA LEU A 36 -7.19 1.24 5.96
C LEU A 36 -7.51 2.19 7.13
N GLY A 37 -8.77 2.56 7.33
CA GLY A 37 -9.18 3.39 8.47
C GLY A 37 -8.79 2.77 9.81
N ARG A 38 -9.07 1.47 9.99
CA ARG A 38 -8.65 0.70 11.17
C ARG A 38 -7.13 0.67 11.35
N ALA A 39 -6.37 0.54 10.27
CA ALA A 39 -4.91 0.53 10.33
C ALA A 39 -4.34 1.91 10.71
N VAL A 40 -4.98 2.99 10.28
CA VAL A 40 -4.64 4.37 10.70
C VAL A 40 -4.87 4.53 12.19
N ASP A 41 -6.03 4.11 12.72
CA ASP A 41 -6.33 4.17 14.16
C ASP A 41 -5.36 3.34 15.01
N MET A 42 -4.90 2.20 14.47
CA MET A 42 -3.89 1.35 15.12
C MET A 42 -2.45 1.86 14.94
N ASN A 43 -2.26 3.03 14.31
CA ASN A 43 -0.96 3.62 14.01
C ASN A 43 0.01 2.66 13.28
N LYS A 44 -0.53 1.80 12.42
CA LYS A 44 0.29 0.90 11.59
C LYS A 44 0.99 1.69 10.50
N LYS A 45 2.08 1.14 9.98
CA LYS A 45 2.66 1.61 8.71
C LYS A 45 1.74 1.17 7.57
N ILE A 46 1.46 2.06 6.63
CA ILE A 46 0.53 1.84 5.52
C ILE A 46 1.17 2.32 4.23
N LEU A 47 1.26 1.43 3.25
CA LEU A 47 1.63 1.74 1.88
C LEU A 47 0.43 1.48 0.97
N CYS A 48 -0.13 2.54 0.39
CA CYS A 48 -1.16 2.47 -0.63
C CYS A 48 -0.53 2.61 -2.02
N LEU A 49 -0.89 1.71 -2.94
CA LEU A 49 -0.42 1.67 -4.32
C LEU A 49 -1.58 1.98 -5.26
N PHE A 50 -1.48 3.07 -6.00
CA PHE A 50 -2.47 3.47 -6.99
C PHE A 50 -1.88 3.42 -8.39
N ARG A 51 -2.61 2.90 -9.37
CA ARG A 51 -2.19 2.82 -10.77
C ARG A 51 -2.93 3.88 -11.59
N PRO A 52 -2.33 5.03 -11.92
CA PRO A 52 -3.01 6.08 -12.69
C PRO A 52 -3.46 5.61 -14.08
N SER A 53 -2.75 4.65 -14.67
CA SER A 53 -3.10 4.08 -15.98
C SER A 53 -4.39 3.25 -15.99
N CYS A 54 -5.03 3.01 -14.83
CA CYS A 54 -6.34 2.35 -14.79
C CYS A 54 -7.51 3.23 -15.25
N GLY A 55 -7.28 4.50 -15.60
CA GLY A 55 -8.29 5.42 -16.12
C GLY A 55 -9.26 5.94 -15.05
N ARG A 56 -8.94 5.76 -13.77
CA ARG A 56 -9.75 6.22 -12.63
C ARG A 56 -9.02 7.31 -11.87
N VAL A 57 -9.75 8.01 -11.01
CA VAL A 57 -9.19 8.97 -10.06
C VAL A 57 -9.21 8.32 -8.67
N LEU A 58 -8.07 8.39 -7.97
CA LEU A 58 -7.99 7.89 -6.60
C LEU A 58 -8.91 8.70 -5.68
N SER A 59 -9.55 8.02 -4.73
CA SER A 59 -10.35 8.66 -3.68
C SER A 59 -9.59 9.80 -3.00
N ALA A 60 -10.23 10.96 -2.88
CA ALA A 60 -9.67 12.11 -2.17
C ALA A 60 -9.37 11.80 -0.70
N MET A 61 -10.16 10.92 -0.06
CA MET A 61 -9.89 10.49 1.32
C MET A 61 -8.60 9.68 1.42
N ILE A 62 -8.37 8.74 0.48
CA ILE A 62 -7.13 7.94 0.48
C ILE A 62 -5.94 8.83 0.11
N ARG A 63 -6.07 9.67 -0.92
CA ARG A 63 -5.00 10.57 -1.36
C ARG A 63 -4.65 11.61 -0.28
N GLY A 64 -5.65 12.13 0.44
CA GLY A 64 -5.47 13.07 1.54
C GLY A 64 -4.96 12.44 2.84
N ALA A 65 -4.97 11.11 2.95
CA ALA A 65 -4.39 10.41 4.08
C ALA A 65 -2.86 10.30 4.02
N ASP A 66 -2.24 10.55 2.85
CA ASP A 66 -0.78 10.56 2.73
C ASP A 66 -0.17 11.63 3.64
N ASN A 67 0.65 11.19 4.58
CA ASN A 67 1.35 12.05 5.52
C ASN A 67 2.88 11.90 5.44
N GLY A 68 3.38 11.15 4.46
CA GLY A 68 4.81 10.87 4.27
C GLY A 68 5.48 10.10 5.41
N ARG A 69 4.74 9.61 6.41
CA ARG A 69 5.26 8.98 7.63
C ARG A 69 4.64 7.61 7.89
N SER A 70 3.45 7.56 8.47
CA SER A 70 2.73 6.32 8.77
C SER A 70 1.87 5.87 7.60
N VAL A 71 1.39 6.80 6.78
CA VAL A 71 0.61 6.52 5.59
C VAL A 71 1.33 7.13 4.40
N GLN A 72 1.62 6.30 3.40
CA GLN A 72 2.20 6.74 2.14
C GLN A 72 1.36 6.23 0.98
N VAL A 73 1.04 7.12 0.05
CA VAL A 73 0.34 6.78 -1.18
C VAL A 73 1.33 6.94 -2.32
N LYS A 74 1.51 5.89 -3.12
CA LYS A 74 2.40 5.88 -4.27
C LYS A 74 1.64 5.54 -5.52
N ASP A 75 1.74 6.43 -6.50
CA ASP A 75 1.34 6.15 -7.86
C ASP A 75 2.41 5.20 -8.46
N TYR A 76 2.00 4.11 -9.12
CA TYR A 76 2.91 3.11 -9.68
C TYR A 76 2.52 2.68 -11.10
N ASP A 77 3.53 2.31 -11.89
CA ASP A 77 3.38 1.44 -13.06
C ASP A 77 3.64 -0.03 -12.66
N PRO A 78 2.94 -1.02 -13.23
CA PRO A 78 3.24 -2.44 -12.99
C PRO A 78 4.72 -2.83 -13.10
N SER A 79 5.53 -2.18 -13.94
CA SER A 79 6.97 -2.45 -14.04
C SER A 79 7.75 -2.09 -12.77
N ASP A 80 7.27 -1.11 -12.00
CA ASP A 80 8.05 -0.45 -10.94
C ASP A 80 7.72 -0.99 -9.55
N ILE A 81 6.72 -1.86 -9.44
CA ILE A 81 6.16 -2.28 -8.17
C ILE A 81 7.18 -2.95 -7.24
N GLU A 82 8.05 -3.80 -7.78
CA GLU A 82 9.09 -4.46 -6.98
C GLU A 82 10.07 -3.43 -6.39
N GLN A 83 10.44 -2.41 -7.19
CA GLN A 83 11.35 -1.35 -6.76
C GLN A 83 10.71 -0.46 -5.70
N ILE A 84 9.45 -0.07 -5.88
CA ILE A 84 8.71 0.77 -4.93
C ILE A 84 8.58 0.07 -3.58
N ILE A 85 8.17 -1.20 -3.60
CA ILE A 85 8.05 -2.00 -2.38
C ILE A 85 9.43 -2.14 -1.72
N SER A 86 10.46 -2.55 -2.47
CA SER A 86 11.81 -2.70 -1.91
C SER A 86 12.32 -1.40 -1.27
N LYS A 87 12.19 -0.27 -1.96
CA LYS A 87 12.59 1.04 -1.43
C LYS A 87 11.83 1.40 -0.15
N TYR A 88 10.52 1.17 -0.12
CA TYR A 88 9.71 1.44 1.05
C TYR A 88 10.15 0.60 2.25
N PHE A 89 10.42 -0.69 2.06
CA PHE A 89 10.91 -1.58 3.11
C PHE A 89 12.28 -1.15 3.63
N THR A 90 13.24 -0.83 2.75
CA THR A 90 14.57 -0.36 3.16
C THR A 90 14.52 0.93 3.98
N VAL A 91 13.65 1.88 3.60
CA VAL A 91 13.51 3.15 4.32
C VAL A 91 12.76 2.97 5.65
N THR A 92 11.71 2.15 5.66
CA THR A 92 10.82 2.02 6.83
C THR A 92 11.36 1.05 7.87
N PHE A 93 12.10 0.03 7.43
CA PHE A 93 12.67 -1.02 8.26
C PHE A 93 14.15 -1.24 7.89
N PRO A 94 15.05 -0.29 8.22
CA PRO A 94 16.47 -0.39 7.88
C PRO A 94 17.21 -1.54 8.59
N SER A 95 16.59 -2.15 9.60
CA SER A 95 17.12 -3.25 10.41
C SER A 95 16.53 -4.63 10.08
N LEU A 96 15.73 -4.75 9.01
CA LEU A 96 15.26 -6.01 8.41
C LEU A 96 16.04 -6.30 7.13
#